data_AF-A0A4R0FHN8-F1
#
_entry.id   AF-A0A4R0FHN8-F1
#
_cell.length_a   1.000
_cell.length_b   1.000
_cell.length_c   1.000
_cell.angle_alpha   90.00
_cell.angle_beta   90.00
_cell.angle_gamma   90.00
#
_symmetry.space_group_name_H-M   'P 1'
#
loop_
_entity.id
_entity.type
_entity.pdbx_description
1 polymer ?
#
loop_
_entity_poly.entity_id
_entity_poly.type
_entity_poly.pdbx_seq_one_letter_code
_entity_poly.pdbx_strand_id
1 'polypeptide(L)'
;MGIKLPDPPAYSYTANALIEAYNTIARSRRYEQGTPLALSIADVNAYCDLYEPPVERYIFNAVIFDLDNQFIDEAYKKLSKKSA
;
A
#
# COMPACT_ATOMS: atom_id res chain seq x y z
N MET A 1 39.52 7.48 11.38
CA MET A 1 38.58 6.48 11.90
C MET A 1 37.46 6.34 10.88
N GLY A 2 37.35 5.19 10.21
CA GLY A 2 36.28 4.95 9.24
C GLY A 2 34.98 4.64 9.96
N ILE A 3 33.92 5.38 9.67
CA ILE A 3 32.59 5.10 10.21
C ILE A 3 32.11 3.82 9.55
N LYS A 4 32.00 2.74 10.33
CA LYS A 4 31.38 1.50 9.85
C LYS A 4 29.88 1.79 9.69
N LEU A 5 29.39 1.72 8.46
CA LEU A 5 27.96 1.85 8.20
C LEU A 5 27.22 0.72 8.94
N PRO A 6 25.99 0.98 9.45
CA PRO A 6 25.20 -0.06 10.07
C PRO A 6 24.90 -1.16 9.05
N ASP A 7 24.85 -2.40 9.54
CA ASP A 7 24.43 -3.52 8.71
C ASP A 7 23.00 -3.29 8.20
N PRO A 8 22.67 -3.71 6.97
CA PRO A 8 21.33 -3.53 6.43
C PRO A 8 20.30 -4.23 7.32
N PRO A 9 19.06 -3.69 7.39
CA PRO A 9 18.02 -4.30 8.20
C PRO A 9 17.74 -5.73 7.74
N ALA A 10 17.44 -6.60 8.71
CA ALA A 10 17.00 -7.96 8.41
C ALA A 10 15.68 -7.92 7.63
N TYR A 11 15.49 -8.92 6.76
CA TYR A 11 14.26 -9.04 5.98
C TYR A 11 13.06 -9.24 6.91
N SER A 12 12.02 -8.43 6.71
CA SER A 12 10.77 -8.53 7.46
C SER A 12 9.71 -9.25 6.65
N TYR A 13 9.42 -10.50 7.03
CA TYR A 13 8.35 -11.29 6.43
C TYR A 13 6.98 -10.64 6.62
N THR A 14 6.74 -9.99 7.77
CA THR A 14 5.51 -9.24 8.05
C THR A 14 5.36 -8.06 7.10
N ALA A 15 6.43 -7.31 6.85
CA ALA A 15 6.41 -6.20 5.89
C ALA A 15 6.12 -6.69 4.48
N ASN A 16 6.74 -7.80 4.06
CA ASN A 16 6.48 -8.39 2.75
C ASN A 16 5.02 -8.86 2.62
N ALA A 17 4.48 -9.53 3.62
CA ALA A 17 3.08 -9.98 3.63
C ALA A 17 2.11 -8.80 3.54
N LEU A 18 2.39 -7.67 4.21
CA LEU A 18 1.60 -6.45 4.11
C LEU A 18 1.62 -5.87 2.68
N ILE A 19 2.79 -5.85 2.04
CA ILE A 19 2.94 -5.39 0.65
C ILE A 19 2.19 -6.31 -0.32
N GLU A 20 2.30 -7.63 -0.15
CA GLU A 20 1.57 -8.61 -0.97
C GLU A 20 0.05 -8.48 -0.81
N ALA A 21 -0.42 -8.26 0.42
CA ALA A 21 -1.82 -7.99 0.69
C ALA A 21 -2.29 -6.71 0.00
N TYR A 22 -1.54 -5.60 0.14
CA TYR A 22 -1.85 -4.35 -0.57
C TYR A 22 -1.90 -4.56 -2.08
N ASN A 23 -0.91 -5.24 -2.66
CA ASN A 23 -0.88 -5.52 -4.09
C ASN A 23 -2.09 -6.32 -4.57
N THR A 24 -2.57 -7.24 -3.73
CA THR A 24 -3.78 -8.02 -4.02
C THR A 24 -5.03 -7.14 -3.98
N ILE A 25 -5.20 -6.35 -2.93
CA ILE A 25 -6.34 -5.42 -2.75
C ILE A 25 -6.33 -4.36 -3.86
N ALA A 26 -5.18 -3.79 -4.21
CA ALA A 26 -5.04 -2.73 -5.21
C ALA A 26 -5.52 -3.15 -6.62
N ARG A 27 -5.72 -4.45 -6.88
CA ARG A 27 -6.31 -4.95 -8.12
C ARG A 27 -7.80 -4.63 -8.24
N SER A 28 -8.51 -4.40 -7.14
CA SER A 28 -9.91 -3.95 -7.17
C SER A 28 -10.04 -2.44 -7.40
N ARG A 29 -8.92 -1.70 -7.49
CA ARG A 29 -8.91 -0.25 -7.64
C ARG A 29 -9.70 0.17 -8.88
N ARG A 30 -10.64 1.07 -8.65
CA ARG A 30 -11.43 1.72 -9.70
C ARG A 30 -10.72 2.95 -10.24
N TYR A 31 -10.98 3.26 -11.50
CA TYR A 31 -10.45 4.43 -12.18
C TYR A 31 -11.58 5.23 -12.80
N GLU A 32 -11.55 6.55 -12.64
CA GLU A 32 -12.49 7.48 -13.25
C GLU A 32 -11.74 8.42 -14.20
N GLN A 33 -12.05 8.37 -15.49
CA GLN A 33 -11.36 9.13 -16.54
C GLN A 33 -9.81 8.99 -16.50
N GLY A 34 -9.33 7.80 -16.13
CA GLY A 34 -7.89 7.53 -15.98
C GLY A 34 -7.28 7.97 -14.65
N THR A 35 -8.07 8.59 -13.77
CA THR A 35 -7.66 8.96 -12.40
C THR A 35 -7.95 7.80 -11.45
N PRO A 36 -6.97 7.31 -10.68
CA PRO A 36 -7.21 6.26 -9.69
C PRO A 36 -8.07 6.78 -8.54
N LEU A 37 -9.07 5.98 -8.15
CA LEU A 37 -9.84 6.21 -6.94
C LEU A 37 -9.18 5.50 -5.75
N ALA A 38 -9.36 6.07 -4.55
CA ALA A 38 -8.88 5.47 -3.30
C ALA A 38 -9.57 4.13 -3.03
N LEU A 39 -8.85 3.22 -2.39
CA LEU A 39 -9.42 1.96 -1.92
C LEU A 39 -10.40 2.22 -0.78
N SER A 40 -11.51 1.49 -0.79
CA SER A 40 -12.52 1.58 0.26
C SER A 40 -12.29 0.52 1.34
N ILE A 41 -12.91 0.71 2.50
CA ILE A 41 -12.93 -0.33 3.54
C ILE A 41 -13.56 -1.63 3.06
N ALA A 42 -14.47 -1.58 2.08
CA ALA A 42 -15.08 -2.78 1.51
C ALA A 42 -14.06 -3.63 0.74
N ASP A 43 -13.10 -3.01 0.06
CA ASP A 43 -12.01 -3.71 -0.64
C ASP A 43 -11.11 -4.45 0.35
N VAL A 44 -10.80 -3.80 1.48
CA VAL A 44 -9.98 -4.38 2.56
C VAL A 44 -10.73 -5.47 3.32
N ASN A 45 -12.05 -5.36 3.47
CA ASN A 45 -12.90 -6.40 4.06
C ASN A 45 -12.96 -7.64 3.16
N ALA A 46 -13.16 -7.47 1.85
CA ALA A 46 -13.21 -8.59 0.91
C ALA A 46 -11.93 -9.43 0.91
N TYR A 47 -10.76 -8.81 1.06
CA TYR A 47 -9.51 -9.55 1.23
C TYR A 47 -9.49 -10.36 2.52
N CYS A 48 -9.99 -9.79 3.62
CA CYS A 48 -9.94 -10.43 4.93
C CYS A 48 -11.05 -11.44 5.19
N ASP A 49 -12.08 -11.48 4.35
CA ASP A 49 -13.02 -12.58 4.29
C ASP A 49 -12.37 -13.86 3.72
N LEU A 50 -11.26 -13.72 2.96
CA LEU A 50 -10.54 -14.83 2.32
C LEU A 50 -9.20 -15.16 3.00
N TYR A 51 -8.54 -14.17 3.59
CA TYR A 51 -7.19 -14.29 4.14
C TYR A 51 -7.10 -13.72 5.56
N GLU A 52 -6.37 -14.41 6.43
CA GLU A 52 -6.04 -13.88 7.75
C GLU A 52 -4.96 -12.80 7.63
N PRO A 53 -5.17 -11.58 8.18
CA PRO A 53 -4.14 -10.55 8.21
C PRO A 53 -2.89 -10.99 8.99
N PRO A 54 -1.67 -10.61 8.56
CA PRO A 54 -0.43 -10.97 9.26
C PRO A 54 -0.21 -10.20 10.58
N VAL A 55 -1.10 -9.25 10.90
CA VAL A 55 -1.07 -8.36 12.08
C VAL A 55 -2.50 -8.03 12.50
N GLU A 56 -2.67 -7.40 13.66
CA GLU A 56 -3.98 -6.97 14.14
C GLU A 56 -4.70 -6.10 13.11
N ARG A 57 -6.02 -6.29 12.99
CA ARG A 57 -6.87 -5.68 11.96
C ARG A 57 -6.69 -4.17 11.84
N TYR A 58 -6.55 -3.46 12.96
CA TYR A 58 -6.39 -2.01 12.96
C TYR A 58 -5.03 -1.57 12.38
N ILE A 59 -3.95 -2.32 12.64
CA ILE A 59 -2.62 -2.08 12.08
C ILE A 59 -2.64 -2.37 10.59
N PHE A 60 -3.22 -3.52 10.21
CA PHE A 60 -3.36 -3.91 8.82
C PHE A 60 -4.07 -2.82 8.01
N ASN A 61 -5.25 -2.38 8.46
CA ASN A 61 -6.02 -1.35 7.79
C ASN A 61 -5.23 -0.04 7.66
N ALA A 62 -4.56 0.40 8.74
CA ALA A 62 -3.74 1.61 8.70
C ALA A 62 -2.63 1.53 7.64
N VAL A 63 -1.89 0.41 7.61
CA VAL A 63 -0.81 0.22 6.63
C VAL A 63 -1.34 0.16 5.20
N ILE A 64 -2.43 -0.57 4.95
CA ILE A 64 -3.03 -0.66 3.61
C ILE A 64 -3.47 0.71 3.11
N PHE A 65 -4.11 1.53 3.96
CA PHE A 65 -4.54 2.86 3.57
C PHE A 65 -3.37 3.84 3.41
N ASP A 66 -2.31 3.72 4.22
CA ASP A 66 -1.12 4.55 4.05
C ASP A 66 -0.38 4.24 2.74
N LEU A 67 -0.29 2.96 2.36
CA LEU A 67 0.24 2.54 1.05
C LEU A 67 -0.65 3.05 -0.10
N ASP A 68 -1.97 3.00 0.09
CA ASP A 68 -2.95 3.52 -0.87
C ASP A 68 -2.78 5.03 -1.11
N ASN A 69 -2.70 5.79 -0.02
CA ASN A 69 -2.51 7.24 -0.06
C ASN A 69 -1.23 7.62 -0.79
N GLN A 70 -0.12 6.92 -0.52
CA GLN A 70 1.14 7.16 -1.22
C GLN A 70 1.02 6.95 -2.74
N PHE A 71 0.34 5.87 -3.16
CA PHE A 71 0.09 5.61 -4.57
C PHE A 71 -0.76 6.71 -5.23
N ILE A 72 -1.84 7.11 -4.55
CA ILE A 72 -2.76 8.15 -5.02
C ILE A 72 -2.04 9.50 -5.16
N ASP A 73 -1.25 9.89 -4.16
CA ASP A 73 -0.46 11.11 -4.18
C ASP A 73 0.53 11.13 -5.35
N GLU A 74 1.23 10.01 -5.59
CA GLU A 74 2.12 9.90 -6.74
C GLU A 74 1.38 9.98 -8.08
N ALA A 75 0.21 9.36 -8.19
CA ALA A 75 -0.59 9.40 -9.40
C ALA A 75 -1.05 10.83 -9.70
N TYR A 76 -1.54 11.57 -8.70
CA TYR A 76 -1.94 12.96 -8.85
C TYR A 76 -0.75 13.87 -9.21
N LYS A 77 0.41 13.67 -8.58
CA LYS A 77 1.64 14.40 -8.92
C LYS A 77 2.05 14.16 -10.38
N LYS A 78 1.91 12.93 -10.90
CA LYS A 78 2.22 12.59 -12.29
C LYS A 78 1.21 13.19 -13.28
N LEU A 79 -0.07 13.18 -12.94
CA LEU A 79 -1.12 13.82 -13.75
C LEU A 79 -0.91 15.33 -13.85
N SER A 80 -0.66 16.01 -12.73
CA SER A 80 -0.39 17.45 -12.70
C SER A 80 0.82 17.85 -13.54
N LYS A 81 1.92 17.08 -13.50
CA LYS A 81 3.12 17.33 -14.31
C LYS A 81 2.90 17.16 -15.82
N LYS A 82 1.90 16.37 -16.24
CA LYS A 82 1.59 16.13 -17.65
C LYS A 82 0.68 17.20 -18.25
N SER A 83 0.04 18.01 -17.40
CA SER A 83 -0.84 19.12 -17.79
C SER A 83 -0.11 20.46 -17.94
N ALA A 84 1.19 20.52 -17.65
CA ALA A 84 2.07 21.68 -17.83
C ALA A 84 2.97 21.47 -19.06
#